data_AF-A0A7S2KCY2-F1
#
_entry.id   AF-A0A7S2KCY2-F1
#
_cell.length_a   1.000
_cell.length_b   1.000
_cell.length_c   1.000
_cell.angle_alpha   90.00
_cell.angle_beta   90.00
_cell.angle_gamma   90.00
#
_symmetry.space_group_name_H-M   'P 1'
#
loop_
_entity.id
_entity.type
_entity.pdbx_description
1 polymer ?
#
loop_
_entity_poly.entity_id
_entity_poly.type
_entity_poly.pdbx_seq_one_letter_code
_entity_poly.pdbx_strand_id
1 'polypeptide(L)'
;LATPPSRLHALAAEPVARSSGEQAAKSAARVDELLRERDIVGAASALMEIINRGSQPPLETLGGVCKCMARAGNVDGIQGVMDALEFNGFNLNEGIFSSLVFACGAAQPQRLARAEQAFHDLVERGLKPSRAERVVRYVLGRRRAQALFESVPANGSRPGATRGVEP
;
A
#
# COMPACT_ATOMS: atom_id res chain seq x y z
N LEU A 1 20.25 11.22 -63.42
CA LEU A 1 20.90 12.13 -62.45
C LEU A 1 19.85 12.54 -61.44
N ALA A 2 19.76 11.79 -60.33
CA ALA A 2 18.73 11.95 -59.31
C ALA A 2 19.37 12.45 -58.01
N THR A 3 18.91 13.61 -57.53
CA THR A 3 18.93 14.14 -56.14
C THR A 3 18.56 15.64 -56.20
N PRO A 4 18.00 16.29 -55.15
CA PRO A 4 17.65 15.83 -53.79
C PRO A 4 16.15 16.15 -53.46
N PRO A 5 15.63 16.01 -52.22
CA PRO A 5 15.93 16.97 -51.15
C PRO A 5 16.08 16.37 -49.74
N SER A 6 16.88 17.08 -48.97
CA SER A 6 16.95 17.10 -47.52
C SER A 6 15.57 17.08 -46.84
N ARG A 7 15.34 16.08 -45.99
CA ARG A 7 14.39 16.07 -44.88
C ARG A 7 15.14 15.34 -43.75
N LEU A 8 15.86 16.02 -42.85
CA LEU A 8 15.31 16.78 -41.71
C LEU A 8 13.98 16.17 -41.25
N HIS A 9 14.01 15.58 -40.06
CA HIS A 9 12.91 14.91 -39.35
C HIS A 9 12.64 13.44 -39.71
N ALA A 10 13.67 12.59 -39.62
CA ALA A 10 13.43 11.24 -39.10
C ALA A 10 13.33 11.34 -37.58
N LEU A 11 12.14 11.74 -37.12
CA LEU A 11 11.68 11.61 -35.74
C LEU A 11 11.62 10.11 -35.42
N ALA A 12 12.77 9.51 -35.13
CA ALA A 12 12.85 8.20 -34.52
C ALA A 12 12.25 8.35 -33.12
N ALA A 13 10.96 8.04 -33.02
CA ALA A 13 10.28 7.85 -31.74
C ALA A 13 11.14 6.88 -30.91
N GLU A 14 11.74 7.42 -29.86
CA GLU A 14 12.50 6.65 -28.91
C GLU A 14 11.62 5.53 -28.33
N PRO A 15 12.14 4.31 -28.13
CA PRO A 15 11.43 3.27 -27.42
C PRO A 15 11.45 3.57 -25.90
N VAL A 16 10.69 4.59 -25.49
CA VAL A 16 10.50 5.01 -24.09
C VAL A 16 9.82 3.94 -23.20
N ALA A 17 9.38 2.83 -23.79
CA ALA A 17 8.70 1.75 -23.07
C ALA A 17 9.64 0.68 -22.47
N ARG A 18 10.91 0.56 -22.89
CA ARG A 18 11.83 -0.47 -22.36
C ARG A 18 12.56 -0.07 -21.08
N SER A 19 12.78 1.22 -20.85
CA SER A 19 13.47 1.72 -19.64
C SER A 19 12.59 1.69 -18.39
N SER A 20 11.27 1.79 -18.53
CA SER A 20 10.36 1.87 -17.37
C SER A 20 10.29 0.58 -16.56
N GLY A 21 10.33 -0.59 -17.20
CA GLY A 21 10.31 -1.88 -16.51
C GLY A 21 11.63 -2.23 -15.82
N GLU A 22 12.77 -1.95 -16.48
CA GLU A 22 14.11 -2.22 -15.93
C GLU A 22 14.42 -1.29 -14.74
N GLN A 23 13.98 -0.04 -14.81
CA GLN A 23 14.12 0.90 -13.70
C GLN A 23 13.20 0.54 -12.53
N ALA A 24 11.97 0.09 -12.78
CA ALA A 24 11.07 -0.40 -11.72
C ALA A 24 11.67 -1.59 -10.95
N ALA A 25 12.28 -2.54 -11.66
CA ALA A 25 13.00 -3.66 -11.07
C ALA A 25 14.21 -3.19 -10.24
N LYS A 26 14.96 -2.19 -10.75
CA LYS A 26 16.10 -1.60 -10.04
C LYS A 26 15.68 -0.87 -8.76
N SER A 27 14.58 -0.14 -8.79
CA SER A 27 14.00 0.48 -7.59
C SER A 27 13.47 -0.56 -6.59
N ALA A 28 12.90 -1.68 -7.04
CA ALA A 28 12.47 -2.76 -6.14
C ALA A 28 13.66 -3.45 -5.44
N ALA A 29 14.76 -3.66 -6.16
CA ALA A 29 16.00 -4.17 -5.57
C ALA A 29 16.59 -3.19 -4.54
N ARG A 30 16.54 -1.89 -4.83
CA ARG A 30 16.96 -0.84 -3.89
C ARG A 30 16.10 -0.85 -2.62
N VAL A 31 14.80 -1.08 -2.74
CA VAL A 31 13.94 -1.26 -1.56
C VAL A 31 14.38 -2.45 -0.72
N ASP A 32 14.65 -3.62 -1.33
CA ASP A 32 15.11 -4.80 -0.58
C ASP A 32 16.44 -4.55 0.15
N GLU A 33 17.38 -3.90 -0.51
CA GLU A 33 18.65 -3.49 0.09
C GLU A 33 18.45 -2.54 1.29
N LEU A 34 17.61 -1.50 1.12
CA LEU A 34 17.29 -0.57 2.20
C LEU A 34 16.57 -1.25 3.38
N LEU A 35 15.71 -2.24 3.10
CA LEU A 35 15.09 -3.05 4.15
C LEU A 35 16.12 -3.88 4.93
N ARG A 36 17.17 -4.35 4.25
CA ARG A 36 18.31 -5.06 4.86
C ARG A 36 19.14 -4.15 5.74
N GLU A 37 19.36 -2.91 5.31
CA GLU A 37 20.01 -1.83 6.07
C GLU A 37 19.14 -1.26 7.19
N ARG A 38 17.85 -1.65 7.24
CA ARG A 38 16.81 -1.12 8.14
C ARG A 38 16.50 0.36 7.92
N ASP A 39 16.81 0.89 6.73
CA ASP A 39 16.46 2.24 6.34
C ASP A 39 15.00 2.27 5.84
N ILE A 40 14.09 2.59 6.75
CA ILE A 40 12.65 2.55 6.49
C ILE A 40 12.20 3.75 5.65
N VAL A 41 12.83 4.91 5.84
CA VAL A 41 12.47 6.15 5.15
C VAL A 41 12.85 6.04 3.68
N GLY A 42 14.07 5.58 3.38
CA GLY A 42 14.54 5.29 2.04
C GLY A 42 13.71 4.20 1.38
N ALA A 43 13.42 3.11 2.08
CA ALA A 43 12.61 2.02 1.54
C ALA A 43 11.19 2.48 1.17
N ALA A 44 10.56 3.32 2.01
CA ALA A 44 9.26 3.90 1.72
C ALA A 44 9.30 4.91 0.56
N SER A 45 10.34 5.74 0.50
CA SER A 45 10.53 6.70 -0.59
C SER A 45 10.74 6.02 -1.94
N ALA A 46 11.59 4.98 -1.98
CA ALA A 46 11.81 4.18 -3.19
C ALA A 46 10.54 3.41 -3.61
N LEU A 47 9.74 2.92 -2.65
CA LEU A 47 8.44 2.32 -2.94
C LEU A 47 7.46 3.35 -3.53
N MET A 48 7.37 4.55 -2.97
CA MET A 48 6.58 5.64 -3.52
C MET A 48 7.04 6.02 -4.93
N GLU A 49 8.33 5.97 -5.20
CA GLU A 49 8.84 6.22 -6.56
C GLU A 49 8.30 5.20 -7.56
N ILE A 50 8.26 3.91 -7.19
CA ILE A 50 7.66 2.85 -8.03
C ILE A 50 6.19 3.14 -8.31
N ILE A 51 5.44 3.49 -7.26
CA ILE A 51 4.01 3.78 -7.33
C ILE A 51 3.74 5.04 -8.18
N ASN A 52 4.50 6.12 -7.96
CA ASN A 52 4.33 7.40 -8.66
C ASN A 52 4.73 7.32 -10.14
N ARG A 53 5.52 6.32 -10.52
CA ARG A 53 5.80 5.97 -11.92
C ARG A 53 4.64 5.20 -12.58
N GLY A 54 3.53 4.96 -11.86
CA GLY A 54 2.40 4.17 -12.33
C GLY A 54 2.69 2.67 -12.40
N SER A 55 3.73 2.19 -11.70
CA SER A 55 4.08 0.77 -11.65
C SER A 55 3.62 0.16 -10.33
N GLN A 56 2.98 -1.01 -10.39
CA GLN A 56 2.58 -1.71 -9.17
C GLN A 56 3.81 -2.31 -8.50
N PRO A 57 4.13 -1.95 -7.25
CA PRO A 57 5.25 -2.56 -6.56
C PRO A 57 5.00 -4.07 -6.35
N PRO A 58 6.06 -4.91 -6.38
CA PRO A 58 5.92 -6.32 -6.06
C PRO A 58 5.33 -6.52 -4.67
N LEU A 59 4.52 -7.56 -4.50
CA LEU A 59 3.93 -7.89 -3.19
C LEU A 59 5.00 -8.14 -2.12
N GLU A 60 6.13 -8.73 -2.50
CA GLU A 60 7.27 -8.94 -1.60
C GLU A 60 7.88 -7.62 -1.14
N THR A 61 8.15 -6.70 -2.07
CA THR A 61 8.68 -5.37 -1.79
C THR A 61 7.73 -4.59 -0.89
N LEU A 62 6.45 -4.51 -1.25
CA LEU A 62 5.42 -3.83 -0.48
C LEU A 62 5.27 -4.42 0.93
N GLY A 63 5.23 -5.75 1.04
CA GLY A 63 5.15 -6.47 2.32
C GLY A 63 6.38 -6.24 3.20
N GLY A 64 7.57 -6.19 2.59
CA GLY A 64 8.83 -5.88 3.28
C GLY A 64 8.81 -4.49 3.90
N VAL A 65 8.48 -3.45 3.12
CA VAL A 65 8.39 -2.07 3.61
C VAL A 65 7.31 -1.95 4.69
N CYS A 66 6.12 -2.51 4.45
CA CYS A 66 5.03 -2.50 5.43
C CYS A 66 5.45 -3.16 6.74
N LYS A 67 6.17 -4.29 6.70
CA LYS A 67 6.65 -4.99 7.90
C LYS A 67 7.69 -4.17 8.65
N CYS A 68 8.61 -3.51 7.95
CA CYS A 68 9.58 -2.62 8.57
C CYS A 68 8.90 -1.40 9.22
N MET A 69 8.05 -0.68 8.48
CA MET A 69 7.28 0.45 8.99
C MET A 69 6.42 0.05 10.20
N ALA A 70 5.82 -1.14 10.16
CA ALA A 70 5.01 -1.64 11.26
C ALA A 70 5.83 -1.90 12.53
N ARG A 71 7.07 -2.41 12.39
CA ARG A 71 7.99 -2.58 13.54
C ARG A 71 8.49 -1.25 14.10
N ALA A 72 8.54 -0.21 13.27
CA ALA A 72 8.88 1.14 13.69
C ALA A 72 7.69 1.93 14.26
N GLY A 73 6.47 1.37 14.21
CA GLY A 73 5.25 2.09 14.61
C GLY A 73 4.90 3.25 13.68
N ASN A 74 5.43 3.28 12.45
CA ASN A 74 5.17 4.35 11.50
C ASN A 74 3.84 4.13 10.78
N VAL A 75 2.75 4.48 11.47
CA VAL A 75 1.37 4.38 10.95
C VAL A 75 1.16 5.32 9.76
N ASP A 76 1.71 6.53 9.84
CA ASP A 76 1.52 7.57 8.84
C ASP A 76 2.15 7.20 7.49
N GLY A 77 3.37 6.65 7.52
CA GLY A 77 4.05 6.16 6.32
C GLY A 77 3.29 5.03 5.62
N ILE A 78 2.73 4.08 6.38
CA ILE A 78 1.90 3.01 5.79
C ILE A 78 0.64 3.59 5.17
N GLN A 79 0.03 4.58 5.83
CA GLN A 79 -1.15 5.26 5.32
C GLN A 79 -0.88 6.00 4.02
N GLY A 80 0.25 6.71 3.92
CA GLY A 80 0.66 7.39 2.69
C GLY A 80 0.91 6.42 1.54
N VAL A 81 1.46 5.23 1.83
CA VAL A 81 1.59 4.16 0.82
C VAL A 81 0.22 3.63 0.37
N MET A 82 -0.72 3.47 1.30
CA MET A 82 -2.10 3.06 0.95
C MET A 82 -2.77 4.10 0.05
N ASP A 83 -2.68 5.38 0.43
CA ASP A 83 -3.25 6.48 -0.35
C ASP A 83 -2.63 6.56 -1.75
N ALA A 84 -1.30 6.43 -1.86
CA ALA A 84 -0.61 6.41 -3.13
C ALA A 84 -1.03 5.22 -4.02
N LEU A 85 -1.24 4.04 -3.44
CA LEU A 85 -1.73 2.88 -4.18
C LEU A 85 -3.17 3.10 -4.67
N GLU A 86 -4.07 3.62 -3.82
CA GLU A 86 -5.44 3.92 -4.21
C GLU A 86 -5.51 5.03 -5.26
N PHE A 87 -4.69 6.07 -5.13
CA PHE A 87 -4.58 7.17 -6.09
C PHE A 87 -4.15 6.68 -7.48
N ASN A 88 -3.26 5.70 -7.54
CA ASN A 88 -2.83 5.07 -8.79
C ASN A 88 -3.80 3.96 -9.27
N GLY A 89 -4.92 3.73 -8.58
CA GLY A 89 -5.92 2.72 -8.93
C GLY A 89 -5.48 1.28 -8.62
N PHE A 90 -4.45 1.08 -7.81
CA PHE A 90 -4.02 -0.24 -7.37
C PHE A 90 -4.85 -0.72 -6.17
N ASN A 91 -5.13 -2.02 -6.15
CA ASN A 91 -5.86 -2.62 -5.04
C ASN A 91 -4.95 -2.81 -3.82
N LEU A 92 -5.44 -2.36 -2.66
CA LEU A 92 -4.82 -2.64 -1.38
C LEU A 92 -4.97 -4.12 -1.02
N ASN A 93 -3.91 -4.68 -0.45
CA ASN A 93 -3.89 -6.09 -0.03
C ASN A 93 -4.08 -6.21 1.49
N GLU A 94 -4.61 -7.36 1.92
CA GLU A 94 -4.78 -7.73 3.34
C GLU A 94 -3.48 -7.53 4.14
N GLY A 95 -2.32 -7.80 3.51
CA GLY A 95 -1.01 -7.64 4.14
C GLY A 95 -0.72 -6.21 4.59
N ILE A 96 -1.13 -5.20 3.82
CA ILE A 96 -0.88 -3.78 4.12
C ILE A 96 -1.70 -3.36 5.34
N PHE A 97 -2.99 -3.70 5.36
CA PHE A 97 -3.87 -3.46 6.50
C PHE A 97 -3.39 -4.19 7.75
N SER A 98 -2.98 -5.46 7.63
CA SER A 98 -2.42 -6.23 8.75
C SER A 98 -1.18 -5.54 9.33
N SER A 99 -0.31 -5.02 8.46
CA SER A 99 0.85 -4.23 8.88
C SER A 99 0.46 -2.90 9.50
N LEU A 100 -0.56 -2.20 8.99
CA LEU A 100 -1.07 -0.95 9.56
C LEU A 100 -1.61 -1.17 10.98
N VAL A 101 -2.42 -2.21 11.19
CA VAL A 101 -2.94 -2.60 12.51
C VAL A 101 -1.77 -2.89 13.46
N PHE A 102 -0.75 -3.64 13.00
CA PHE A 102 0.44 -3.91 13.81
C PHE A 102 1.18 -2.63 14.19
N ALA A 103 1.39 -1.74 13.21
CA ALA A 103 2.04 -0.45 13.40
C ALA A 103 1.32 0.40 14.45
N CYS A 104 -0.01 0.40 14.45
CA CYS A 104 -0.82 1.14 15.42
C CYS A 104 -0.61 0.66 16.86
N GLY A 105 -0.35 -0.62 17.06
CA GLY A 105 -0.03 -1.20 18.37
C GLY A 105 1.42 -0.99 18.81
N ALA A 106 2.34 -0.97 17.85
CA ALA A 106 3.76 -0.67 18.06
C ALA A 106 4.04 0.82 18.22
N ALA A 107 3.15 1.69 17.72
CA ALA A 107 3.28 3.14 17.83
C ALA A 107 3.14 3.62 19.28
N GLN A 108 3.86 4.70 19.61
CA GLN A 108 3.72 5.42 20.87
C GLN A 108 3.36 6.88 20.58
N PRO A 109 2.15 7.36 20.97
CA PRO A 109 1.07 6.63 21.63
C PRO A 109 0.37 5.61 20.71
N GLN A 110 -0.19 4.56 21.30
CA GLN A 110 -0.88 3.51 20.56
C GLN A 110 -2.13 4.07 19.88
N ARG A 111 -2.24 3.85 18.56
CA ARG A 111 -3.36 4.35 17.74
C ARG A 111 -4.42 3.27 17.55
N LEU A 112 -4.98 2.75 18.65
CA LEU A 112 -5.94 1.64 18.63
C LEU A 112 -7.18 1.95 17.78
N ALA A 113 -7.70 3.19 17.84
CA ALA A 113 -8.82 3.62 17.01
C ALA A 113 -8.52 3.52 15.50
N ARG A 114 -7.28 3.79 15.08
CA ARG A 114 -6.88 3.64 13.68
C ARG A 114 -6.74 2.19 13.28
N ALA A 115 -6.28 1.33 14.20
CA ALA A 115 -6.24 -0.11 13.99
C ALA A 115 -7.64 -0.71 13.79
N GLU A 116 -8.62 -0.24 14.56
CA GLU A 116 -10.03 -0.64 14.43
C GLU A 116 -10.62 -0.20 13.09
N GLN A 117 -10.39 1.06 12.70
CA GLN A 117 -10.79 1.57 11.38
C GLN A 117 -10.17 0.75 10.24
N ALA A 118 -8.87 0.48 10.29
CA ALA A 118 -8.19 -0.32 9.27
C ALA A 118 -8.77 -1.74 9.15
N PHE A 119 -9.22 -2.32 10.26
CA PHE A 119 -9.89 -3.61 10.25
C PHE A 119 -11.30 -3.53 9.62
N HIS A 120 -12.07 -2.48 9.96
CA HIS A 120 -13.35 -2.22 9.33
C HIS A 120 -13.22 -2.03 7.82
N ASP A 121 -12.32 -1.16 7.36
CA ASP A 121 -12.02 -0.94 5.94
C ASP A 121 -11.70 -2.25 5.21
N LEU A 122 -10.94 -3.13 5.85
CA LEU A 122 -10.57 -4.42 5.28
C LEU A 122 -11.79 -5.34 5.11
N VAL A 123 -12.68 -5.38 6.10
CA VAL A 123 -13.91 -6.19 6.04
C VAL A 123 -14.93 -5.58 5.07
N GLU A 124 -15.07 -4.26 5.03
CA GLU A 124 -15.93 -3.55 4.08
C GLU A 124 -15.49 -3.76 2.62
N ARG A 125 -14.18 -3.86 2.39
CA ARG A 125 -13.61 -4.23 1.08
C ARG A 125 -13.81 -5.72 0.74
N GLY A 126 -14.38 -6.52 1.64
CA GLY A 126 -14.59 -7.96 1.45
C GLY A 126 -13.31 -8.79 1.46
N LEU A 127 -12.21 -8.22 1.96
CA LEU A 127 -10.94 -8.93 2.10
C LEU A 127 -11.01 -9.82 3.34
N LYS A 128 -10.46 -11.04 3.24
CA LYS A 128 -10.44 -11.97 4.38
C LYS A 128 -9.52 -11.43 5.46
N PRO A 129 -10.00 -11.13 6.68
CA PRO A 129 -9.16 -10.58 7.73
C PRO A 129 -8.33 -11.65 8.46
N SER A 130 -7.91 -12.76 7.83
CA SER A 130 -7.32 -13.89 8.57
C SER A 130 -6.00 -13.55 9.28
N ARG A 131 -5.10 -12.82 8.61
CA ARG A 131 -3.87 -12.28 9.22
C ARG A 131 -4.19 -11.07 10.09
N ALA A 132 -5.09 -10.20 9.64
CA ALA A 132 -5.47 -8.99 10.34
C ALA A 132 -6.11 -9.29 11.70
N GLU A 133 -7.00 -10.28 11.81
CA GLU A 133 -7.63 -10.76 13.05
C GLU A 133 -6.59 -11.18 14.08
N ARG A 134 -5.58 -11.94 13.65
CA ARG A 134 -4.50 -12.39 14.53
C ARG A 134 -3.70 -11.20 15.06
N VAL A 135 -3.42 -10.22 14.21
CA VAL A 135 -2.71 -8.99 14.59
C VAL A 135 -3.56 -8.11 15.49
N VAL A 136 -4.85 -7.92 15.19
CA VAL A 136 -5.81 -7.20 16.02
C VAL A 136 -5.87 -7.79 17.42
N ARG A 137 -5.96 -9.13 17.54
CA ARG A 137 -5.97 -9.83 18.82
C ARG A 137 -4.69 -9.62 19.64
N TYR A 138 -3.56 -9.45 18.96
CA TYR A 138 -2.27 -9.17 19.56
C TYR A 138 -2.16 -7.70 20.02
N VAL A 139 -2.57 -6.75 19.16
CA VAL A 139 -2.43 -5.30 19.38
C VAL A 139 -3.49 -4.75 20.33
N LEU A 140 -4.76 -5.01 20.08
CA LEU A 140 -5.89 -4.50 20.88
C LEU A 140 -6.11 -5.34 22.15
N GLY A 141 -5.49 -6.52 22.22
CA GLY A 141 -5.71 -7.51 23.26
C GLY A 141 -7.03 -8.27 23.05
N ARG A 142 -7.13 -9.46 23.68
CA ARG A 142 -8.23 -10.41 23.44
C ARG A 142 -9.62 -9.80 23.64
N ARG A 143 -9.81 -8.98 24.68
CA ARG A 143 -11.12 -8.40 25.05
C ARG A 143 -11.61 -7.38 24.02
N ARG A 144 -10.75 -6.41 23.64
CA ARG A 144 -11.12 -5.39 22.64
C ARG A 144 -11.22 -5.98 21.23
N ALA A 145 -10.31 -6.87 20.86
CA ALA A 145 -10.39 -7.57 19.59
C ALA A 145 -11.70 -8.38 19.46
N GLN A 146 -12.12 -9.06 20.52
CA GLN A 146 -13.38 -9.80 20.52
C GLN A 146 -14.60 -8.87 20.41
N ALA A 147 -14.61 -7.75 21.14
CA ALA A 147 -15.64 -6.74 21.00
C ALA A 147 -15.68 -6.16 19.57
N LEU A 148 -14.52 -5.92 18.95
CA LEU A 148 -14.42 -5.46 17.57
C LEU A 148 -15.01 -6.49 16.60
N PHE A 149 -14.62 -7.76 16.71
CA PHE A 149 -15.15 -8.83 15.85
C PHE A 149 -16.65 -9.08 16.04
N GLU A 150 -17.19 -8.80 17.23
CA GLU A 150 -18.63 -8.89 17.51
C GLU A 150 -19.38 -7.66 16.99
N SER A 151 -18.74 -6.49 17.03
CA SER A 151 -19.29 -5.22 16.50
C SER A 151 -19.20 -5.10 14.98
N VAL A 152 -18.31 -5.87 14.35
CA VAL A 152 -18.25 -6.03 12.90
C VAL A 152 -19.26 -7.12 12.59
N PRO A 153 -20.51 -6.78 12.20
CA PRO A 153 -21.42 -7.82 11.77
C PRO A 153 -20.73 -8.51 10.59
N ALA A 154 -20.83 -9.84 10.49
CA ALA A 154 -20.39 -10.64 9.34
C ALA A 154 -21.23 -10.32 8.09
N ASN A 155 -21.61 -9.06 7.91
CA ASN A 155 -22.55 -8.58 6.96
C ASN A 155 -21.80 -8.35 5.65
N GLY A 156 -21.70 -9.43 4.88
CA GLY A 156 -21.66 -9.36 3.43
C GLY A 156 -22.95 -8.78 2.83
N SER A 157 -23.62 -7.85 3.50
CA SER A 157 -24.66 -7.03 2.87
C SER A 157 -23.97 -5.82 2.29
N ARG A 158 -23.74 -5.88 0.98
CA ARG A 158 -23.50 -4.74 0.09
C ARG A 158 -24.09 -3.45 0.71
N PRO A 159 -23.30 -2.38 0.91
CA PRO A 159 -23.89 -1.05 0.96
C PRO A 159 -24.36 -0.72 -0.46
N GLY A 160 -25.53 -1.25 -0.79
CA GLY A 160 -26.30 -0.77 -1.91
C GLY A 160 -26.83 0.62 -1.56
N ALA A 161 -26.54 1.55 -2.45
CA ALA A 161 -27.28 2.78 -2.70
C ALA A 161 -27.08 3.97 -1.75
N THR A 162 -26.48 4.99 -2.36
CA THR A 162 -26.83 6.42 -2.25
C THR A 162 -26.72 7.05 -0.87
N ARG A 163 -25.55 7.64 -0.61
CA ARG A 163 -25.49 8.79 0.29
C ARG A 163 -26.10 9.98 -0.46
N GLY A 164 -27.40 10.14 -0.25
CA GLY A 164 -28.16 11.31 -0.67
C GLY A 164 -27.54 12.59 -0.14
N VAL A 165 -27.48 13.57 -1.04
CA VAL A 165 -27.35 15.00 -0.77
C VAL A 165 -28.51 15.44 0.11
N GLU A 166 -28.24 16.05 1.26
CA GLU A 166 -29.14 16.97 1.97
C GLU A 166 -28.34 17.82 2.98
N PRO A 167 -28.85 18.99 3.42
CA PRO A 167 -29.68 19.98 2.74
C PRO A 167 -28.96 21.32 2.47
#